data_AF-A0A7C4UYR6-F1
#
_entry.id   AF-A0A7C4UYR6-F1
#
_cell.length_a   1.000
_cell.length_b   1.000
_cell.length_c   1.000
_cell.angle_alpha   90.00
_cell.angle_beta   90.00
_cell.angle_gamma   90.00
#
_symmetry.space_group_name_H-M   'P 1'
#
loop_
_entity.id
_entity.type
_entity.pdbx_description
1 polymer ?
#
loop_
_entity_poly.entity_id
_entity_poly.type
_entity_poly.pdbx_seq_one_letter_code
_entity_poly.pdbx_strand_id
1 'polypeptide(L)'
;ADGGKGAKALAEAVVKAAEKPSKFKFLYDANRPIKEKIETIATQIYRADGVDYTPEAEAQIERYTRLGFGDLPICMAKTHLSFTTDAAKKGAPTGFRITVREIRASVGAGFLYPILGDMRTMPGLPTRPVFYDVDLDLKTGKVVGLF
;
A
#
# COMPACT_ATOMS: atom_id res chain seq x y z
N ALA A 1 -17.62 2.03 -22.36
CA ALA A 1 -17.64 1.68 -23.80
C ALA A 1 -17.29 2.89 -24.67
N ASP A 2 -17.75 4.10 -24.32
CA ASP A 2 -17.65 5.30 -25.19
C ASP A 2 -16.38 6.15 -25.00
N GLY A 3 -15.29 5.55 -24.51
CA GLY A 3 -14.04 6.25 -24.21
C GLY A 3 -14.25 7.47 -23.32
N GLY A 4 -13.59 8.59 -23.64
CA GLY A 4 -13.67 9.83 -22.87
C GLY A 4 -15.07 10.44 -22.81
N LYS A 5 -15.93 10.22 -23.81
CA LYS A 5 -17.31 10.76 -23.82
C LYS A 5 -18.13 10.21 -22.66
N GLY A 6 -17.96 8.93 -22.33
CA GLY A 6 -18.64 8.28 -21.21
C GLY A 6 -18.19 8.77 -19.83
N ALA A 7 -17.04 9.45 -19.73
CA ALA A 7 -16.50 9.98 -18.48
C ALA A 7 -16.80 11.48 -18.26
N LYS A 8 -17.59 12.13 -19.13
CA LYS A 8 -17.86 13.57 -19.05
C LYS A 8 -18.45 13.99 -17.70
N ALA A 9 -19.41 13.23 -17.19
CA ALA A 9 -20.03 13.51 -15.89
C ALA A 9 -19.02 13.41 -14.72
N LEU A 10 -18.10 12.45 -14.79
CA LEU A 10 -17.01 12.33 -13.82
C LEU A 10 -16.07 13.54 -13.91
N ALA A 11 -15.69 13.97 -15.12
CA ALA A 11 -14.82 15.12 -15.32
C ALA A 11 -15.45 16.40 -14.76
N GLU A 12 -16.73 16.65 -15.03
CA GLU A 12 -17.47 17.78 -14.47
C GLU A 12 -17.53 17.73 -12.93
N ALA A 13 -17.70 16.55 -12.34
CA ALA A 13 -17.69 16.38 -10.89
C ALA A 13 -16.31 16.64 -10.27
N VAL A 14 -15.23 16.22 -10.94
CA VAL A 14 -13.84 16.48 -10.49
C VAL A 14 -13.52 17.97 -10.56
N VAL A 15 -13.89 18.66 -11.65
CA VAL A 15 -13.72 20.12 -11.77
C VAL A 15 -14.44 20.85 -10.64
N LYS A 16 -15.71 20.53 -10.41
CA LYS A 16 -16.49 21.08 -9.29
C LYS A 16 -15.91 20.79 -7.92
N ALA A 17 -15.24 19.65 -7.73
CA ALA A 17 -14.56 19.33 -6.48
C ALA A 17 -13.26 20.12 -6.32
N ALA A 18 -12.50 20.33 -7.40
CA ALA A 18 -11.23 21.06 -7.41
C ALA A 18 -11.42 22.57 -7.20
N GLU A 19 -12.55 23.14 -7.60
CA GLU A 19 -12.90 24.55 -7.36
C GLU A 19 -13.26 24.84 -5.89
N LYS A 20 -13.55 23.80 -5.09
CA LYS A 20 -13.87 23.98 -3.66
C LYS A 20 -12.60 24.24 -2.86
N PRO A 21 -12.64 25.14 -1.86
CA PRO A 21 -11.51 25.36 -0.97
C PRO A 21 -11.16 24.07 -0.22
N SER A 22 -9.89 23.70 -0.22
CA SER A 22 -9.38 22.52 0.49
C SER A 22 -8.52 22.93 1.70
N LYS A 23 -8.63 22.17 2.79
CA LYS A 23 -7.77 22.31 3.97
C LYS A 23 -7.04 21.00 4.19
N PHE A 24 -6.04 20.74 3.35
CA PHE A 24 -5.23 19.53 3.44
C PHE A 24 -4.45 19.49 4.75
N LYS A 25 -4.42 18.31 5.37
CA LYS A 25 -3.60 18.00 6.54
C LYS A 25 -3.07 16.59 6.39
N PHE A 26 -1.83 16.37 6.81
CA PHE A 26 -1.30 15.02 6.97
C PHE A 26 -2.02 14.30 8.11
N LEU A 27 -2.09 12.97 8.00
CA LEU A 27 -2.75 12.12 9.00
C LEU A 27 -2.05 12.18 10.37
N TYR A 28 -0.73 12.31 10.35
CA TYR A 28 0.11 12.41 11.54
C TYR A 28 1.29 13.35 11.28
N ASP A 29 1.90 13.84 12.36
CA ASP A 29 3.18 14.53 12.31
C ASP A 29 4.33 13.52 12.15
N ALA A 30 5.24 13.80 11.22
CA ALA A 30 6.40 12.96 10.95
C ALA A 30 7.33 12.81 12.17
N ASN A 31 7.31 13.73 13.13
CA ASN A 31 8.16 13.65 14.33
C ASN A 31 7.59 12.74 15.45
N ARG A 32 6.41 12.15 15.25
CA ARG A 32 5.84 11.22 16.25
C ARG A 32 6.66 9.93 16.35
N PRO A 33 6.63 9.23 17.49
CA PRO A 33 7.23 7.90 17.61
C PRO A 33 6.72 6.93 16.54
N ILE A 34 7.58 6.03 16.05
CA ILE A 34 7.25 5.05 14.98
C ILE A 34 5.94 4.31 15.28
N LYS A 35 5.77 3.81 16.52
CA LYS A 35 4.56 3.09 16.94
C LYS A 35 3.30 3.95 16.83
N GLU A 36 3.37 5.22 17.21
CA GLU A 36 2.22 6.12 17.13
C GLU A 36 1.81 6.40 15.68
N LYS A 37 2.77 6.50 14.76
CA LYS A 37 2.48 6.64 13.32
C LYS A 37 1.74 5.42 12.80
N ILE A 38 2.22 4.22 13.12
CA ILE A 38 1.60 2.95 12.71
C ILE A 38 0.20 2.82 13.31
N GLU A 39 0.04 3.11 14.60
CA GLU A 39 -1.24 3.10 15.32
C GLU A 39 -2.23 4.10 14.72
N THR A 40 -1.77 5.30 14.36
CA THR A 40 -2.63 6.32 13.73
C THR A 40 -3.17 5.84 12.38
N ILE A 41 -2.33 5.20 11.55
CA ILE A 41 -2.78 4.63 10.27
C ILE A 41 -3.79 3.49 10.53
N ALA A 42 -3.47 2.59 11.47
CA ALA A 42 -4.29 1.43 11.77
C ALA A 42 -5.69 1.82 12.27
N THR A 43 -5.76 2.77 13.20
CA THR A 43 -7.02 3.17 13.85
C THR A 43 -7.84 4.11 12.97
N GLN A 44 -7.23 5.10 12.32
CA GLN A 44 -7.98 6.12 11.57
C GLN A 44 -8.30 5.70 10.13
N ILE A 45 -7.39 4.99 9.47
CA ILE A 45 -7.60 4.56 8.07
C ILE A 45 -8.17 3.16 8.00
N TYR A 46 -7.61 2.21 8.76
CA TYR A 46 -8.06 0.82 8.69
C TYR A 46 -9.20 0.51 9.66
N ARG A 47 -9.45 1.36 10.66
CA ARG A 47 -10.46 1.14 11.72
C ARG A 47 -10.17 -0.11 12.55
N ALA A 48 -8.88 -0.43 12.72
CA ALA A 48 -8.43 -1.43 13.66
C ALA A 48 -8.57 -0.92 15.09
N ASP A 49 -8.75 -1.84 16.05
CA ASP A 49 -8.80 -1.52 17.49
C ASP A 49 -7.39 -1.31 18.07
N GLY A 50 -6.35 -1.64 17.29
CA GLY A 50 -4.97 -1.26 17.54
C GLY A 50 -3.95 -2.19 16.89
N VAL A 51 -2.69 -2.01 17.30
CA VAL A 51 -1.53 -2.69 16.70
C VAL A 51 -0.77 -3.53 17.73
N ASP A 52 -0.45 -4.75 17.34
CA ASP A 52 0.43 -5.67 18.05
C ASP A 52 1.77 -5.80 17.32
N TYR A 53 2.85 -6.06 18.05
CA TYR A 53 4.20 -6.12 17.51
C TYR A 53 4.87 -7.43 17.93
N THR A 54 5.57 -8.07 17.00
CA THR A 54 6.45 -9.20 17.33
C THR A 54 7.72 -8.70 18.04
N PRO A 55 8.43 -9.58 18.77
CA PRO A 55 9.72 -9.21 19.38
C PRO A 55 10.75 -8.70 18.36
N GLU A 56 10.72 -9.23 17.14
CA GLU A 56 11.58 -8.77 16.04
C GLU A 56 11.24 -7.33 15.62
N ALA A 57 9.96 -7.03 15.44
CA ALA A 57 9.51 -5.69 15.10
C ALA A 57 9.86 -4.68 16.21
N GLU A 58 9.71 -5.06 17.48
CA GLU A 58 10.10 -4.23 18.62
C GLU A 58 11.60 -3.87 18.60
N ALA A 59 12.46 -4.87 18.43
CA ALA A 59 13.91 -4.65 18.33
C ALA A 59 14.29 -3.75 17.13
N GLN A 60 13.59 -3.89 16.00
CA GLN A 60 13.80 -3.06 14.82
C GLN A 60 13.34 -1.61 15.04
N ILE A 61 12.20 -1.39 15.71
CA ILE A 61 11.72 -0.04 16.08
C ILE A 61 12.74 0.68 16.95
N GLU A 62 13.23 0.01 18.01
CA GLU A 62 14.24 0.58 18.89
C GLU A 62 15.53 0.91 18.14
N ARG A 63 15.98 -0.01 17.28
CA ARG A 63 17.16 0.20 16.44
C ARG A 63 17.00 1.39 15.51
N TYR A 64 15.88 1.52 14.80
CA TYR A 64 15.66 2.62 13.85
C TYR A 64 15.49 3.96 14.56
N THR A 65 14.88 3.97 15.74
CA THR A 65 14.82 5.16 16.59
C THR A 65 16.23 5.60 17.00
N ARG A 66 17.08 4.68 17.45
CA ARG A 66 18.49 4.97 17.83
C ARG A 66 19.34 5.45 16.64
N LEU A 67 19.06 4.97 15.44
CA LEU A 67 19.76 5.37 14.22
C LEU A 67 19.29 6.74 13.66
N GLY A 68 18.33 7.40 14.30
CA GLY A 68 17.77 8.67 13.85
C GLY A 68 16.79 8.54 12.68
N PHE A 69 16.27 7.34 12.43
CA PHE A 69 15.24 7.10 11.40
C PHE A 69 13.81 7.18 11.96
N GLY A 70 13.67 7.60 13.21
CA GLY A 70 12.39 7.73 13.90
C GLY A 70 11.42 8.68 13.20
N ASP A 71 11.92 9.74 12.56
CA ASP A 71 11.11 10.77 11.91
C ASP A 71 10.65 10.41 10.50
N LEU A 72 11.14 9.30 9.95
CA LEU A 72 10.72 8.85 8.63
C LEU A 72 9.23 8.45 8.60
N PRO A 73 8.49 8.79 7.54
CA PRO A 73 7.11 8.36 7.36
C PRO A 73 6.98 6.84 7.22
N ILE A 74 5.76 6.35 7.40
CA ILE A 74 5.42 4.93 7.37
C ILE A 74 4.72 4.55 6.07
N CYS A 75 5.20 3.48 5.41
CA CYS A 75 4.57 2.82 4.28
C CYS A 75 4.09 1.42 4.70
N MET A 76 2.78 1.25 4.89
CA MET A 76 2.23 -0.01 5.41
C MET A 76 2.23 -1.12 4.35
N ALA A 77 2.92 -2.23 4.62
CA ALA A 77 2.95 -3.39 3.77
C ALA A 77 1.95 -4.47 4.23
N LYS A 78 0.82 -4.56 3.54
CA LYS A 78 -0.26 -5.53 3.80
C LYS A 78 -1.00 -5.91 2.52
N THR A 79 -1.88 -6.90 2.62
CA THR A 79 -2.80 -7.23 1.52
C THR A 79 -3.62 -6.02 1.09
N HIS A 80 -3.73 -5.76 -0.21
CA HIS A 80 -4.53 -4.66 -0.77
C HIS A 80 -6.03 -5.03 -0.85
N LEU A 81 -6.38 -6.29 -0.55
CA LEU A 81 -7.72 -6.84 -0.76
C LEU A 81 -8.69 -6.62 0.41
N SER A 82 -8.22 -6.03 1.51
CA SER A 82 -8.94 -5.82 2.77
C SER A 82 -8.33 -4.68 3.58
N PHE A 83 -9.10 -4.05 4.48
CA PHE A 83 -8.57 -3.15 5.52
C PHE A 83 -7.82 -3.91 6.62
N THR A 84 -8.16 -5.17 6.87
CA THR A 84 -7.45 -6.06 7.81
C THR A 84 -6.20 -6.67 7.17
N THR A 85 -5.48 -7.52 7.90
CA THR A 85 -4.37 -8.34 7.34
C THR A 85 -4.85 -9.58 6.60
N ASP A 86 -6.15 -9.86 6.60
CA ASP A 86 -6.79 -11.02 5.96
C ASP A 86 -7.51 -10.61 4.67
N ALA A 87 -7.08 -11.15 3.54
CA ALA A 87 -7.62 -10.85 2.21
C ALA A 87 -9.08 -11.28 2.03
N ALA A 88 -9.60 -12.22 2.82
CA ALA A 88 -10.96 -12.72 2.73
C ALA A 88 -12.00 -11.77 3.35
N LYS A 89 -11.60 -10.94 4.32
CA LYS A 89 -12.52 -9.99 4.99
C LYS A 89 -12.81 -8.80 4.08
N LYS A 90 -14.05 -8.68 3.60
CA LYS A 90 -14.49 -7.63 2.66
C LYS A 90 -15.32 -6.54 3.35
N GLY A 91 -15.54 -5.44 2.64
CA GLY A 91 -16.36 -4.32 3.11
C GLY A 91 -15.59 -3.43 4.10
N ALA A 92 -16.26 -3.02 5.17
CA ALA A 92 -15.70 -2.15 6.21
C ALA A 92 -15.66 -2.89 7.57
N PRO A 93 -14.71 -3.84 7.75
CA PRO A 93 -14.61 -4.64 8.96
C PRO A 93 -14.28 -3.78 10.19
N THR A 94 -14.67 -4.27 11.36
CA THR A 94 -14.40 -3.66 12.68
C THR A 94 -14.04 -4.77 13.68
N GLY A 95 -13.54 -4.43 14.87
CA GLY A 95 -13.27 -5.45 15.90
C GLY A 95 -12.03 -6.28 15.61
N PHE A 96 -11.01 -5.69 14.98
CA PHE A 96 -9.78 -6.40 14.60
C PHE A 96 -8.54 -5.60 14.97
N ARG A 97 -7.48 -6.33 15.32
CA ARG A 97 -6.13 -5.78 15.52
C ARG A 97 -5.23 -6.20 14.37
N ILE A 98 -4.18 -5.42 14.14
CA ILE A 98 -3.16 -5.76 13.15
C ILE A 98 -1.85 -6.13 13.85
N THR A 99 -1.12 -7.09 13.29
CA THR A 99 0.18 -7.51 13.85
C THR A 99 1.30 -7.11 12.91
N VAL A 100 2.27 -6.35 13.39
CA VAL A 100 3.51 -6.02 12.67
C VAL A 100 4.54 -7.11 12.93
N ARG A 101 4.97 -7.80 11.88
CA ARG A 101 5.92 -8.91 11.97
C ARG A 101 7.38 -8.46 11.94
N GLU A 102 7.67 -7.51 11.07
CA GLU A 102 8.99 -6.88 10.94
C GLU A 102 8.79 -5.46 10.37
N ILE A 103 9.80 -4.62 10.53
CA ILE A 103 9.90 -3.30 9.94
C ILE A 103 11.22 -3.22 9.19
N ARG A 104 11.17 -2.69 7.97
CA ARG A 104 12.36 -2.43 7.16
C ARG A 104 12.47 -0.93 6.87
N ALA A 105 13.69 -0.48 6.61
CA ALA A 105 13.98 0.92 6.33
C ALA A 105 14.46 1.08 4.88
N SER A 106 13.76 1.89 4.11
CA SER A 106 14.17 2.35 2.78
C SER A 106 14.74 3.76 2.91
N VAL A 107 15.95 3.88 3.48
CA VAL A 107 16.55 5.18 3.85
C VAL A 107 16.73 6.10 2.63
N GLY A 108 17.16 5.55 1.49
CA GLY A 108 17.31 6.34 0.26
C GLY A 108 15.97 6.88 -0.29
N ALA A 109 14.87 6.17 -0.05
CA ALA A 109 13.53 6.62 -0.42
C ALA A 109 12.85 7.44 0.69
N GLY A 110 13.41 7.46 1.90
CA GLY A 110 12.95 8.26 3.02
C GLY A 110 11.72 7.71 3.74
N PHE A 111 11.55 6.39 3.92
CA PHE A 111 10.46 5.82 4.71
C PHE A 111 10.81 4.50 5.41
N LEU A 112 10.04 4.17 6.46
CA LEU A 112 10.00 2.84 7.07
C LEU A 112 8.77 2.09 6.58
N TYR A 113 8.88 0.78 6.38
CA TYR A 113 7.75 -0.04 5.94
C TYR A 113 7.54 -1.27 6.83
N PRO A 114 6.51 -1.24 7.70
CA PRO A 114 6.08 -2.37 8.51
C PRO A 114 5.40 -3.43 7.66
N ILE A 115 5.80 -4.68 7.82
CA ILE A 115 5.26 -5.85 7.11
C ILE A 115 4.27 -6.55 8.05
N LEU A 116 3.00 -6.56 7.66
CA LEU A 116 1.87 -7.07 8.48
C LEU A 116 1.42 -8.48 8.08
N GLY A 117 1.94 -9.00 6.96
CA GLY A 117 1.58 -10.30 6.41
C GLY A 117 2.60 -10.75 5.37
N ASP A 118 2.32 -11.84 4.69
CA ASP A 118 3.25 -12.36 3.68
C ASP A 118 3.20 -11.48 2.42
N MET A 119 4.32 -10.84 2.11
CA MET A 119 4.50 -10.08 0.88
C MET A 119 5.40 -10.85 -0.09
N ARG A 120 4.91 -11.03 -1.32
CA ARG A 120 5.71 -11.55 -2.43
C ARG A 120 6.43 -10.39 -3.11
N THR A 121 7.75 -10.37 -2.99
CA THR A 121 8.61 -9.39 -3.69
C THR A 121 9.01 -9.84 -5.08
N MET A 122 8.89 -11.14 -5.36
CA MET A 122 9.20 -11.75 -6.65
C MET A 122 8.01 -12.60 -7.11
N PRO A 123 7.25 -12.15 -8.12
CA PRO A 123 6.17 -12.96 -8.68
C PRO A 123 6.75 -14.14 -9.46
N GLY A 124 6.15 -15.33 -9.30
CA GLY A 124 6.45 -16.50 -10.12
C GLY A 124 5.62 -16.50 -11.41
N LEU A 125 6.05 -17.30 -12.38
CA LEU A 125 5.27 -17.56 -13.59
C LEU A 125 4.10 -18.52 -13.30
N PRO A 126 2.95 -18.38 -13.99
CA PRO A 126 1.85 -19.33 -13.88
C PRO A 126 2.20 -20.66 -14.57
N THR A 127 1.40 -21.71 -14.34
CA THR A 127 1.60 -23.05 -14.93
C THR A 127 1.71 -23.02 -16.47
N ARG A 128 0.95 -22.14 -17.13
CA ARG A 128 1.09 -21.83 -18.56
C ARG A 128 1.45 -20.34 -18.70
N PRO A 129 2.74 -19.99 -18.80
CA PRO A 129 3.18 -18.63 -19.06
C PRO A 129 2.76 -18.15 -20.47
N VAL A 130 2.48 -16.85 -20.59
CA VAL A 130 2.05 -16.23 -21.86
C VAL A 130 3.14 -16.24 -22.94
N PHE A 131 4.43 -16.35 -22.58
CA PHE A 131 5.51 -16.34 -23.59
C PHE A 131 5.41 -17.47 -24.63
N TYR A 132 4.70 -18.57 -24.33
CA TYR A 132 4.44 -19.63 -25.31
C TYR A 132 3.61 -19.15 -26.50
N ASP A 133 2.80 -18.12 -26.30
CA ASP A 133 1.87 -17.57 -27.29
C ASP A 133 2.39 -16.24 -27.89
N VAL A 134 3.52 -15.71 -27.37
CA VAL A 134 4.14 -14.47 -27.87
C VAL A 134 5.03 -14.78 -29.07
N ASP A 135 4.77 -14.12 -30.20
CA ASP A 135 5.55 -14.26 -31.42
C ASP A 135 5.55 -12.96 -32.25
N LEU A 136 6.24 -12.94 -33.38
CA LEU A 136 6.30 -11.83 -34.32
C LEU A 136 5.82 -12.27 -35.71
N ASP A 137 4.79 -11.60 -36.24
CA ASP A 137 4.44 -11.75 -37.64
C ASP A 137 5.56 -11.17 -38.51
N LEU A 138 6.35 -12.05 -39.14
CA LEU A 138 7.52 -11.68 -39.94
C LEU A 138 7.19 -10.86 -41.19
N LYS A 139 5.93 -10.81 -41.64
CA LYS A 139 5.51 -10.01 -42.80
C LYS A 139 5.12 -8.60 -42.40
N THR A 140 4.41 -8.46 -41.27
CA THR A 140 3.90 -7.16 -40.82
C THR A 140 4.76 -6.50 -39.75
N GLY A 141 5.68 -7.26 -39.14
CA GLY A 141 6.46 -6.85 -37.98
C GLY A 141 5.62 -6.68 -36.70
N LYS A 142 4.39 -7.19 -36.67
CA LYS A 142 3.49 -7.05 -35.52
C LYS A 142 3.73 -8.15 -34.49
N VAL A 143 3.84 -7.76 -33.23
CA VAL A 143 3.89 -8.68 -32.09
C VAL A 143 2.49 -9.28 -31.88
N VAL A 144 2.42 -10.61 -31.74
CA VAL A 144 1.20 -11.36 -31.41
C VAL A 144 1.30 -11.92 -29.99
N GLY A 145 0.16 -12.10 -29.32
CA GLY A 145 0.08 -12.77 -28.01
C GLY A 145 0.51 -11.95 -26.78
N LEU A 146 0.86 -10.66 -26.94
CA LEU A 146 1.29 -9.79 -25.84
C LEU A 146 0.12 -9.20 -25.03
N PHE A 147 -1.04 -9.02 -25.66
CA PHE A 147 -2.27 -8.48 -25.09
C PHE A 147 -3.49 -9.19 -25.68
#